data_AF-A0A6L7CQX1-F1
#
_entry.id   AF-A0A6L7CQX1-F1
#
_cell.length_a   1.000
_cell.length_b   1.000
_cell.length_c   1.000
_cell.angle_alpha   90.00
_cell.angle_beta   90.00
_cell.angle_gamma   90.00
#
_symmetry.space_group_name_H-M   'P 1'
#
loop_
_entity.id
_entity.type
_entity.pdbx_description
1 polymer ?
#
loop_
_entity_poly.entity_id
_entity_poly.type
_entity_poly.pdbx_seq_one_letter_code
_entity_poly.pdbx_strand_id
1 'polypeptide(L)'
;ASEAADDGGMRAIPVARIVDALENPGGKYQHNGKEQTYPNIKMIWWAGGGNFTHHQDTNRLIKAWQKPEMIVVSECYWTAAAKHADIVLPITTSFERNDLTMTGDYSNQHIVPMKQAVAPQFEARNDFDVFADLAELLKPGGKEIYTEGKDEMAWLKFFYDAAQKGARAQRVTMPMFNAFWQQNKLIEMRSSEKNEQYVRYGDFRADPVKNALGTPSGKIEIYSKTLEKFGY
;
A
#
# COMPACT_ATOMS: atom_id res chain seq x y z
N ALA A 1 2.25 9.22 -4.92
CA ALA A 1 1.26 9.45 -5.99
C ALA A 1 0.80 8.08 -6.45
N SER A 2 -0.30 7.57 -5.92
CA SER A 2 -1.00 6.44 -6.52
C SER A 2 -1.89 7.03 -7.61
N GLU A 3 -1.32 7.26 -8.80
CA GLU A 3 -2.13 7.02 -9.99
C GLU A 3 -2.39 5.51 -9.95
N ALA A 4 -3.55 5.16 -9.41
CA ALA A 4 -4.07 3.82 -9.52
C ALA A 4 -4.05 3.49 -11.00
N ALA A 5 -3.28 2.47 -11.35
CA ALA A 5 -3.29 1.89 -12.67
C ALA A 5 -4.75 1.62 -13.04
N ASP A 6 -5.14 2.13 -14.21
CA ASP A 6 -6.48 1.96 -14.78
C ASP A 6 -6.59 0.52 -15.28
N ASP A 7 -6.66 -0.41 -14.32
CA ASP A 7 -6.66 -1.85 -14.52
C ASP A 7 -8.09 -2.33 -14.78
N GLY A 8 -8.78 -1.74 -15.78
CA GLY A 8 -9.97 -2.28 -16.46
C GLY A 8 -11.19 -2.76 -15.65
N GLY A 9 -11.19 -2.67 -14.32
CA GLY A 9 -12.19 -3.26 -13.44
C GLY A 9 -12.23 -2.72 -12.01
N MET A 10 -11.24 -1.91 -11.58
CA MET A 10 -11.24 -1.28 -10.25
C MET A 10 -11.74 0.17 -10.30
N ARG A 11 -12.92 0.40 -9.74
CA ARG A 11 -13.42 1.76 -9.49
C ARG A 11 -12.85 2.28 -8.17
N ALA A 12 -11.89 3.19 -8.26
CA ALA A 12 -11.35 3.85 -7.07
C ALA A 12 -12.35 4.86 -6.48
N ILE A 13 -12.54 4.83 -5.17
CA ILE A 13 -13.27 5.84 -4.40
C ILE A 13 -12.29 6.46 -3.41
N PRO A 14 -12.22 7.80 -3.27
CA PRO A 14 -11.42 8.41 -2.22
C PRO A 14 -11.83 7.85 -0.85
N VAL A 15 -10.89 7.38 -0.04
CA VAL A 15 -11.19 6.75 1.27
C VAL A 15 -12.00 7.67 2.19
N ALA A 16 -11.78 8.99 2.11
CA ALA A 16 -12.54 10.01 2.83
C ALA A 16 -14.03 10.07 2.46
N ARG A 17 -14.45 9.40 1.37
CA ARG A 17 -15.84 9.35 0.89
C ARG A 17 -16.52 7.99 1.14
N ILE A 18 -15.92 7.08 1.92
CA ILE A 18 -16.53 5.77 2.17
C ILE A 18 -17.93 5.88 2.78
N VAL A 19 -18.14 6.78 3.75
CA VAL A 19 -19.46 7.03 4.34
C VAL A 19 -20.45 7.56 3.30
N ASP A 20 -20.06 8.54 2.49
CA ASP A 20 -20.93 9.06 1.42
C ASP A 20 -21.31 7.98 0.41
N ALA A 21 -20.35 7.12 0.05
CA ALA A 21 -20.55 6.04 -0.91
C ALA A 21 -21.49 4.96 -0.38
N LEU A 22 -21.31 4.55 0.89
CA LEU A 22 -22.21 3.62 1.57
C LEU A 22 -23.60 4.23 1.73
N GLU A 23 -23.69 5.54 1.96
CA GLU A 23 -24.96 6.18 2.16
C GLU A 23 -25.77 6.41 0.88
N ASN A 24 -25.08 6.63 -0.24
CA ASN A 24 -25.69 7.07 -1.50
C ASN A 24 -25.30 6.21 -2.71
N PRO A 25 -25.58 4.90 -2.74
CA PRO A 25 -25.39 4.08 -3.95
C PRO A 25 -26.06 4.71 -5.18
N GLY A 26 -25.33 4.82 -6.29
CA GLY A 26 -25.83 5.46 -7.51
C GLY A 26 -25.81 6.99 -7.49
N GLY A 27 -25.50 7.62 -6.36
CA GLY A 27 -25.33 9.06 -6.23
C GLY A 27 -24.14 9.59 -7.04
N LYS A 28 -24.25 10.81 -7.57
CA LYS A 28 -23.17 11.47 -8.30
C LYS A 28 -22.23 12.18 -7.34
N TYR A 29 -20.94 12.20 -7.67
CA TYR A 29 -19.94 12.98 -6.92
C TYR A 29 -18.83 13.50 -7.84
N GLN A 30 -18.27 14.66 -7.51
CA GLN A 30 -17.15 15.24 -8.24
C GLN A 30 -15.82 14.81 -7.62
N HIS A 31 -14.87 14.37 -8.46
CA HIS A 31 -13.50 14.08 -8.03
C HIS A 31 -12.52 14.34 -9.17
N ASN A 32 -11.50 15.16 -8.92
CA ASN A 32 -10.47 15.56 -9.89
C ASN A 32 -11.04 16.00 -11.24
N GLY A 33 -12.04 16.89 -11.20
CA GLY A 33 -12.67 17.45 -12.41
C GLY A 33 -13.58 16.52 -13.18
N LYS A 34 -13.87 15.33 -12.65
CA LYS A 34 -14.76 14.35 -13.27
C LYS A 34 -15.95 14.09 -12.37
N GLU A 35 -17.14 14.04 -12.98
CA GLU A 35 -18.30 13.46 -12.31
C GLU A 35 -18.17 11.94 -12.32
N GLN A 36 -18.33 11.36 -11.14
CA GLN A 36 -18.34 9.93 -10.91
C GLN A 36 -19.64 9.54 -10.21
N THR A 37 -19.84 8.25 -10.00
CA THR A 37 -21.04 7.68 -9.39
C THR A 37 -20.62 6.73 -8.29
N TYR A 38 -21.25 6.78 -7.13
CA TYR A 38 -20.94 5.83 -6.08
C TYR A 38 -21.42 4.43 -6.47
N PRO A 39 -20.58 3.39 -6.35
CA PRO A 39 -21.03 2.02 -6.55
C PRO A 39 -21.93 1.58 -5.40
N ASN A 40 -22.71 0.54 -5.65
CA ASN A 40 -23.47 -0.13 -4.60
C ASN A 40 -22.56 -1.14 -3.89
N ILE A 41 -21.86 -0.70 -2.85
CA ILE A 41 -20.91 -1.52 -2.09
C ILE A 41 -21.70 -2.53 -1.24
N LYS A 42 -21.55 -3.81 -1.57
CA LYS A 42 -22.22 -4.91 -0.85
C LYS A 42 -21.33 -5.65 0.12
N MET A 43 -20.03 -5.66 -0.14
CA MET A 43 -19.05 -6.33 0.71
C MET A 43 -17.87 -5.38 0.97
N ILE A 44 -17.37 -5.37 2.19
CA ILE A 44 -16.12 -4.71 2.56
C ILE A 44 -15.17 -5.78 3.08
N TRP A 45 -13.98 -5.86 2.50
CA TRP A 45 -12.85 -6.57 3.09
C TRP A 45 -11.83 -5.53 3.54
N TRP A 46 -11.47 -5.54 4.82
CA TRP A 46 -10.52 -4.57 5.38
C TRP A 46 -9.30 -5.27 5.98
N ALA A 47 -8.10 -4.80 5.64
CA ALA A 47 -6.84 -5.30 6.16
C ALA A 47 -5.89 -4.13 6.47
N GLY A 48 -5.28 -4.13 7.66
CA GLY A 48 -4.19 -3.21 8.01
C GLY A 48 -4.57 -1.74 8.22
N GLY A 49 -5.82 -1.40 8.56
CA GLY A 49 -6.25 -0.02 8.79
C GLY A 49 -7.33 0.15 9.86
N GLY A 50 -7.30 1.29 10.57
CA GLY A 50 -8.22 1.61 11.67
C GLY A 50 -9.34 2.57 11.26
N ASN A 51 -10.41 2.06 10.65
CA ASN A 51 -11.51 2.87 10.09
C ASN A 51 -12.18 3.77 11.10
N PHE A 52 -12.40 3.22 12.29
CA PHE A 52 -13.01 3.90 13.41
C PHE A 52 -12.06 4.84 14.16
N THR A 53 -10.82 5.00 13.66
CA THR A 53 -9.82 5.93 14.18
C THR A 53 -9.49 7.01 13.15
N HIS A 54 -9.30 6.64 11.88
CA HIS A 54 -8.83 7.57 10.84
C HIS A 54 -9.94 8.34 10.12
N HIS A 55 -11.19 7.88 10.22
CA HIS A 55 -12.32 8.45 9.48
C HIS A 55 -13.05 9.46 10.34
N GLN A 56 -13.56 10.51 9.69
CA GLN A 56 -14.23 11.60 10.36
C GLN A 56 -15.66 11.18 10.74
N ASP A 57 -16.24 11.86 11.73
CA ASP A 57 -17.59 11.61 12.23
C ASP A 57 -17.89 10.11 12.42
N THR A 58 -17.22 9.52 13.41
CA THR A 58 -17.31 8.09 13.69
C THR A 58 -18.73 7.62 14.01
N ASN A 59 -19.61 8.50 14.52
CA ASN A 59 -21.02 8.17 14.74
C ASN A 59 -21.78 7.99 13.43
N ARG A 60 -21.54 8.84 12.43
CA ARG A 60 -22.08 8.65 11.08
C ARG A 60 -21.46 7.43 10.41
N LEU A 61 -20.15 7.21 10.59
CA LEU A 61 -19.48 6.00 10.11
C LEU A 61 -20.15 4.74 10.65
N ILE A 62 -20.36 4.62 11.96
CA ILE A 62 -21.00 3.45 12.58
C ILE A 62 -22.32 3.12 11.87
N LYS A 63 -23.16 4.12 11.61
CA LYS A 63 -24.44 3.94 10.92
C LYS A 63 -24.28 3.51 9.47
N ALA A 64 -23.39 4.16 8.72
CA ALA A 64 -23.11 3.81 7.33
C ALA A 64 -22.47 2.42 7.19
N TRP A 65 -21.64 2.03 8.16
CA TRP A 65 -20.97 0.73 8.24
C TRP A 65 -21.96 -0.43 8.41
N GLN A 66 -23.22 -0.19 8.76
CA GLN A 66 -24.25 -1.23 8.82
C GLN A 66 -24.92 -1.51 7.46
N LYS A 67 -24.54 -0.79 6.39
CA LYS A 67 -25.19 -0.89 5.06
C LYS A 67 -24.68 -2.03 4.16
N PRO A 68 -23.39 -2.38 4.15
CA PRO A 68 -22.92 -3.58 3.44
C PRO A 68 -23.60 -4.85 3.97
N GLU A 69 -23.72 -5.85 3.10
CA GLU A 69 -24.26 -7.17 3.45
C GLU A 69 -23.22 -8.05 4.17
N MET A 70 -21.93 -7.74 4.01
CA MET A 70 -20.85 -8.47 4.65
C MET A 70 -19.61 -7.59 4.87
N ILE A 71 -19.02 -7.71 6.05
CA ILE A 71 -17.80 -7.02 6.45
C ILE A 71 -16.82 -8.04 7.01
N VAL A 72 -15.71 -8.22 6.31
CA VAL A 72 -14.59 -9.08 6.71
C VAL A 72 -13.42 -8.19 7.13
N VAL A 73 -12.84 -8.47 8.29
CA VAL A 73 -11.66 -7.75 8.81
C VAL A 73 -10.53 -8.72 9.09
N SER A 74 -9.42 -8.56 8.38
CA SER A 74 -8.13 -9.21 8.61
C SER A 74 -7.34 -8.40 9.63
N GLU A 75 -7.14 -8.93 10.83
CA GLU A 75 -6.60 -8.14 11.94
C GLU A 75 -5.89 -8.99 13.01
N CYS A 76 -4.85 -8.44 13.60
CA CYS A 76 -4.04 -9.06 14.65
C CYS A 76 -4.49 -8.67 16.07
N TYR A 77 -5.32 -7.63 16.21
CA TYR A 77 -5.85 -7.15 17.49
C TYR A 77 -7.38 -6.98 17.50
N TRP A 78 -8.01 -7.03 18.67
CA TRP A 78 -9.46 -6.74 18.81
C TRP A 78 -9.79 -5.23 18.72
N THR A 79 -9.50 -4.61 17.57
CA THR A 79 -9.68 -3.18 17.31
C THR A 79 -11.16 -2.79 17.17
N ALA A 80 -11.47 -1.49 17.14
CA ALA A 80 -12.82 -1.01 16.89
C ALA A 80 -13.35 -1.46 15.51
N ALA A 81 -12.48 -1.58 14.49
CA ALA A 81 -12.89 -2.11 13.19
C ALA A 81 -13.27 -3.59 13.28
N ALA A 82 -12.46 -4.43 13.96
CA ALA A 82 -12.79 -5.84 14.20
C ALA A 82 -14.10 -6.00 14.99
N LYS A 83 -14.40 -5.12 15.95
CA LYS A 83 -15.67 -5.13 16.71
C LYS A 83 -16.92 -4.83 15.87
N HIS A 84 -16.76 -4.24 14.70
CA HIS A 84 -17.86 -3.91 13.78
C HIS A 84 -17.80 -4.75 12.49
N ALA A 85 -17.12 -5.89 12.52
CA ALA A 85 -17.07 -6.85 11.42
C ALA A 85 -18.08 -7.98 11.64
N ASP A 86 -18.55 -8.58 10.54
CA ASP A 86 -19.31 -9.83 10.59
C ASP A 86 -18.37 -11.03 10.75
N ILE A 87 -17.21 -10.97 10.09
CA ILE A 87 -16.16 -11.99 10.13
C ILE A 87 -14.83 -11.33 10.48
N VAL A 88 -14.16 -11.86 11.50
CA VAL A 88 -12.79 -11.47 11.86
C VAL A 88 -11.85 -12.62 11.53
N LEU A 89 -10.82 -12.36 10.73
CA LEU A 89 -9.76 -13.31 10.43
C LEU A 89 -8.54 -12.95 11.29
N PRO A 90 -8.09 -13.83 12.20
CA PRO A 90 -6.93 -13.57 13.03
C PRO A 90 -5.66 -13.68 12.19
N ILE A 91 -4.93 -12.57 12.10
CA ILE A 91 -3.71 -12.48 11.29
C ILE A 91 -2.47 -12.30 12.19
N THR A 92 -1.33 -12.80 11.73
CA THR A 92 -0.05 -12.62 12.41
C THR A 92 0.41 -11.16 12.45
N THR A 93 1.19 -10.81 13.47
CA THR A 93 2.04 -9.61 13.46
C THR A 93 3.31 -9.86 12.63
N SER A 94 4.06 -8.80 12.34
CA SER A 94 5.38 -8.93 11.67
C SER A 94 6.41 -9.72 12.47
N PHE A 95 6.24 -9.90 13.78
CA PHE A 95 7.16 -10.69 14.61
C PHE A 95 6.94 -12.21 14.48
N GLU A 96 5.81 -12.60 13.92
CA GLU A 96 5.37 -14.00 13.82
C GLU A 96 5.63 -14.61 12.43
N ARG A 97 6.25 -13.86 11.52
CA ARG A 97 6.56 -14.27 10.14
C ARG A 97 7.89 -13.72 9.66
N ASN A 98 8.38 -14.21 8.52
CA ASN A 98 9.59 -13.66 7.91
C ASN A 98 9.24 -12.59 6.88
N ASP A 99 10.06 -11.54 6.84
CA ASP A 99 9.99 -10.49 5.84
C ASP A 99 11.39 -9.91 5.55
N LEU A 100 11.47 -8.99 4.60
CA LEU A 100 12.61 -8.09 4.44
C LEU A 100 12.10 -6.71 4.06
N THR A 101 12.75 -5.67 4.58
CA THR A 101 12.32 -4.30 4.32
C THR A 101 13.48 -3.39 4.01
N MET A 102 13.16 -2.22 3.46
CA MET A 102 14.08 -1.10 3.31
C MET A 102 13.81 -0.08 4.41
N THR A 103 14.85 0.49 5.00
CA THR A 103 14.71 1.53 6.04
C THR A 103 15.16 2.89 5.54
N GLY A 104 14.50 3.93 6.04
CA GLY A 104 14.71 5.31 5.64
C GLY A 104 13.97 5.64 4.36
N ASP A 105 12.72 6.09 4.47
CA ASP A 105 11.80 6.35 3.35
C ASP A 105 12.37 7.25 2.25
N TYR A 106 13.30 8.14 2.62
CA TYR A 106 13.99 9.03 1.70
C TYR A 106 15.46 8.65 1.44
N SER A 107 16.14 8.12 2.46
CA SER A 107 17.57 7.78 2.36
C SER A 107 17.81 6.42 1.72
N ASN A 108 16.82 5.53 1.76
CA ASN A 108 16.92 4.13 1.35
C ASN A 108 18.16 3.45 1.96
N GLN A 109 18.43 3.73 3.23
CA GLN A 109 19.74 3.53 3.83
C GLN A 109 20.06 2.06 4.06
N HIS A 110 19.07 1.21 4.36
CA HIS A 110 19.36 -0.19 4.64
C HIS A 110 18.37 -1.15 4.04
N ILE A 111 18.85 -2.35 3.69
CA ILE A 111 18.02 -3.55 3.54
C ILE A 111 18.14 -4.37 4.81
N VAL A 112 17.01 -4.72 5.42
CA VAL A 112 16.94 -5.36 6.74
C VAL A 112 16.22 -6.71 6.62
N PRO A 113 16.84 -7.81 7.09
CA PRO A 113 16.14 -9.08 7.24
C PRO A 113 15.22 -8.99 8.47
N MET A 114 13.93 -9.23 8.28
CA MET A 114 12.95 -9.30 9.37
C MET A 114 12.61 -10.76 9.62
N LYS A 115 13.47 -11.45 10.38
CA LYS A 115 13.21 -12.85 10.71
C LYS A 115 12.07 -12.98 11.71
N GLN A 116 11.32 -14.08 11.58
CA GLN A 116 10.35 -14.53 12.55
C GLN A 116 11.02 -14.61 13.94
N ALA A 117 10.48 -13.86 14.90
CA ALA A 117 10.98 -13.79 16.27
C ALA A 117 10.27 -14.80 17.18
N VAL A 118 8.99 -15.04 16.95
CA VAL A 118 8.16 -16.00 17.68
C VAL A 118 7.27 -16.78 16.71
N ALA A 119 6.80 -17.97 17.09
CA ALA A 119 5.82 -18.69 16.28
C ALA A 119 4.48 -17.93 16.22
N PRO A 120 3.63 -18.15 15.19
CA PRO A 120 2.27 -17.61 15.17
C PRO A 120 1.50 -18.00 16.43
N GLN A 121 0.81 -17.02 17.02
CA GLN A 121 0.07 -17.23 18.27
C GLN A 121 -1.34 -17.74 17.99
N PHE A 122 -1.77 -18.74 18.78
CA PHE A 122 -3.11 -19.34 18.69
C PHE A 122 -3.41 -19.86 17.27
N GLU A 123 -4.48 -19.38 16.65
CA GLU A 123 -4.92 -19.74 15.30
C GLU A 123 -4.58 -18.65 14.27
N ALA A 124 -3.73 -17.68 14.63
CA ALA A 124 -3.34 -16.60 13.72
C ALA A 124 -2.56 -17.15 12.52
N ARG A 125 -2.87 -16.62 11.33
CA ARG A 125 -2.25 -17.03 10.06
C ARG A 125 -1.66 -15.82 9.33
N ASN A 126 -0.66 -16.03 8.46
CA ASN A 126 -0.17 -14.96 7.61
C ASN A 126 -1.23 -14.57 6.58
N ASP A 127 -1.39 -13.27 6.28
CA ASP A 127 -2.28 -12.80 5.21
C ASP A 127 -2.04 -13.54 3.90
N PHE A 128 -0.76 -13.74 3.55
CA PHE A 128 -0.36 -14.46 2.33
C PHE A 128 -1.01 -15.85 2.23
N ASP A 129 -1.00 -16.61 3.32
CA ASP A 129 -1.57 -17.97 3.34
C ASP A 129 -3.11 -17.94 3.29
N VAL A 130 -3.72 -16.99 4.00
CA VAL A 130 -5.18 -16.80 4.01
C VAL A 130 -5.69 -16.45 2.62
N PHE A 131 -5.04 -15.51 1.93
CA PHE A 131 -5.43 -15.12 0.57
C PHE A 131 -5.10 -16.21 -0.47
N ALA A 132 -4.03 -16.98 -0.28
CA ALA A 132 -3.72 -18.12 -1.12
C ALA A 132 -4.80 -19.21 -1.03
N ASP A 133 -5.27 -19.53 0.19
CA ASP A 133 -6.37 -20.48 0.37
C ASP A 133 -7.70 -19.93 -0.14
N LEU A 134 -7.97 -18.63 0.06
CA LEU A 134 -9.16 -17.99 -0.50
C LEU A 134 -9.16 -18.07 -2.04
N ALA A 135 -8.01 -17.85 -2.69
CA ALA A 135 -7.90 -17.96 -4.14
C ALA A 135 -8.28 -19.37 -4.62
N GLU A 136 -7.88 -20.43 -3.91
CA GLU A 136 -8.28 -21.81 -4.22
C GLU A 136 -9.79 -22.02 -4.08
N LEU A 137 -10.40 -21.46 -3.03
CA LEU A 137 -11.84 -21.57 -2.80
C LEU A 137 -12.64 -20.82 -3.87
N LEU A 138 -12.13 -19.68 -4.34
CA LEU A 138 -12.77 -18.91 -5.41
C LEU A 138 -12.71 -19.62 -6.76
N LYS A 139 -11.60 -20.32 -7.04
CA LYS A 139 -11.40 -21.05 -8.29
C LYS A 139 -10.40 -22.18 -8.09
N PRO A 140 -10.72 -23.43 -8.49
CA PRO A 140 -9.76 -24.53 -8.48
C PRO A 140 -8.45 -24.16 -9.19
N GLY A 141 -7.32 -24.37 -8.52
CA GLY A 141 -5.98 -23.95 -8.98
C GLY A 141 -5.65 -22.48 -8.71
N GLY A 142 -6.53 -21.73 -8.04
CA GLY A 142 -6.32 -20.32 -7.73
C GLY A 142 -5.14 -20.08 -6.80
N LYS A 143 -4.84 -21.01 -5.89
CA LYS A 143 -3.68 -20.90 -5.00
C LYS A 143 -2.37 -20.89 -5.76
N GLU A 144 -2.22 -21.75 -6.77
CA GLU A 144 -1.01 -21.82 -7.58
C GLU A 144 -0.80 -20.52 -8.36
N ILE A 145 -1.88 -19.95 -8.91
CA ILE A 145 -1.85 -18.65 -9.61
C ILE A 145 -1.45 -17.53 -8.63
N TYR A 146 -2.09 -17.46 -7.45
CA TYR A 146 -1.84 -16.41 -6.47
C TYR A 146 -0.41 -16.45 -5.91
N THR A 147 0.06 -17.65 -5.58
CA THR A 147 1.40 -17.86 -5.01
C THR A 147 2.51 -17.85 -6.07
N GLU A 148 2.15 -18.01 -7.35
CA GLU A 148 3.07 -18.27 -8.46
C GLU A 148 4.07 -19.40 -8.16
N GLY A 149 3.64 -20.42 -7.41
CA GLY A 149 4.48 -21.53 -6.96
C GLY A 149 5.59 -21.14 -5.97
N LYS A 150 5.54 -19.95 -5.38
CA LYS A 150 6.53 -19.43 -4.42
C LYS A 150 5.95 -19.44 -3.01
N ASP A 151 6.73 -19.99 -2.07
CA ASP A 151 6.49 -19.82 -0.64
C ASP A 151 7.08 -18.49 -0.12
N GLU A 152 6.91 -18.22 1.18
CA GLU A 152 7.42 -17.03 1.86
C GLU A 152 8.89 -16.75 1.53
N MET A 153 9.76 -17.76 1.69
CA MET A 153 11.20 -17.60 1.49
C MET A 153 11.57 -17.42 0.01
N ALA A 154 10.86 -18.06 -0.91
CA ALA A 154 11.04 -17.88 -2.34
C ALA A 154 10.65 -16.46 -2.80
N TRP A 155 9.57 -15.89 -2.24
CA TRP A 155 9.20 -14.49 -2.48
C TRP A 155 10.25 -13.51 -1.95
N LEU A 156 10.71 -13.71 -0.71
CA LEU A 156 11.77 -12.89 -0.13
C LEU A 156 13.05 -12.94 -0.95
N LYS A 157 13.46 -14.13 -1.41
CA LYS A 157 14.60 -14.27 -2.32
C LYS A 157 14.37 -13.52 -3.63
N PHE A 158 13.18 -13.62 -4.22
CA PHE A 158 12.86 -12.94 -5.48
C PHE A 158 13.01 -11.40 -5.36
N PHE A 159 12.46 -10.80 -4.30
CA PHE A 159 12.60 -9.36 -4.04
C PHE A 159 14.05 -8.96 -3.75
N TYR A 160 14.77 -9.76 -2.96
CA TYR A 160 16.18 -9.54 -2.68
C TYR A 160 17.05 -9.58 -3.95
N ASP A 161 16.82 -10.53 -4.85
CA ASP A 161 17.57 -10.66 -6.10
C ASP A 161 17.32 -9.45 -7.02
N ALA A 162 16.09 -8.94 -7.06
CA ALA A 162 15.75 -7.71 -7.77
C ALA A 162 16.50 -6.50 -7.19
N ALA A 163 16.51 -6.36 -5.86
CA ALA A 163 17.27 -5.31 -5.17
C ALA A 163 18.79 -5.44 -5.43
N GLN A 164 19.33 -6.66 -5.35
CA GLN A 164 20.74 -6.94 -5.66
C GLN A 164 21.11 -6.52 -7.08
N LYS A 165 20.24 -6.78 -8.07
CA LYS A 165 20.46 -6.35 -9.46
C LYS A 165 20.54 -4.82 -9.55
N GLY A 166 19.67 -4.09 -8.86
CA GLY A 166 19.70 -2.63 -8.79
C GLY A 166 20.95 -2.07 -8.09
N ALA A 167 21.35 -2.70 -6.98
CA ALA A 167 22.52 -2.32 -6.18
C ALA A 167 23.84 -2.40 -6.95
N ARG A 168 23.97 -3.33 -7.92
CA ARG A 168 25.14 -3.42 -8.81
C ARG A 168 25.37 -2.13 -9.59
N ALA A 169 24.32 -1.47 -10.06
CA ALA A 169 24.43 -0.18 -10.76
C ALA A 169 24.97 0.93 -9.85
N GLN A 170 24.76 0.81 -8.54
CA GLN A 170 25.20 1.75 -7.51
C GLN A 170 26.53 1.34 -6.85
N ARG A 171 27.19 0.28 -7.36
CA ARG A 171 28.45 -0.27 -6.80
C ARG A 171 28.32 -0.67 -5.33
N VAL A 172 27.13 -1.07 -4.90
CA VAL A 172 26.89 -1.66 -3.57
C VAL A 172 27.01 -3.17 -3.68
N THR A 173 27.92 -3.76 -2.91
CA THR A 173 28.11 -5.21 -2.86
C THR A 173 27.09 -5.81 -1.91
N MET A 174 26.15 -6.59 -2.45
CA MET A 174 25.21 -7.37 -1.66
C MET A 174 25.57 -8.86 -1.76
N PRO A 175 25.62 -9.61 -0.63
CA PRO A 175 25.89 -11.04 -0.66
C PRO A 175 24.76 -11.83 -1.32
N MET A 176 24.94 -13.13 -1.54
CA MET A 176 23.83 -14.01 -1.95
C MET A 176 22.75 -14.08 -0.86
N PHE A 177 21.48 -14.25 -1.25
CA PHE A 177 20.33 -14.24 -0.33
C PHE A 177 20.54 -15.15 0.90
N ASN A 178 20.99 -16.39 0.70
CA ASN A 178 21.21 -17.32 1.82
C ASN A 178 22.25 -16.79 2.82
N ALA A 179 23.32 -16.14 2.34
CA ALA A 179 24.34 -15.56 3.21
C ALA A 179 23.81 -14.33 3.94
N PHE A 180 23.10 -13.43 3.25
CA PHE A 180 22.39 -12.29 3.87
C PHE A 180 21.45 -12.77 4.98
N TRP A 181 20.60 -13.74 4.66
CA TRP A 181 19.62 -14.29 5.58
C TRP A 181 20.29 -14.95 6.78
N GLN A 182 21.27 -15.83 6.57
CA GLN A 182 21.99 -16.49 7.67
C GLN A 182 22.72 -15.51 8.58
N GLN A 183 23.38 -14.49 8.01
CA GLN A 183 24.11 -13.48 8.77
C GLN A 183 23.19 -12.64 9.66
N ASN A 184 21.92 -12.46 9.28
CA ASN A 184 20.93 -11.68 10.01
C ASN A 184 21.42 -10.25 10.33
N LYS A 185 22.09 -9.63 9.36
CA LYS A 185 22.63 -8.27 9.44
C LYS A 185 21.99 -7.40 8.37
N LEU A 186 21.76 -6.14 8.71
CA LEU A 186 21.36 -5.14 7.72
C LEU A 186 22.48 -4.93 6.70
N ILE A 187 22.10 -4.59 5.48
CA ILE A 187 23.01 -4.10 4.43
C ILE A 187 22.85 -2.60 4.39
N GLU A 188 23.93 -1.86 4.62
CA GLU A 188 23.95 -0.40 4.49
C GLU A 188 24.27 0.02 3.05
N MET A 189 23.45 0.91 2.52
CA MET A 189 23.64 1.55 1.22
C MET A 189 24.66 2.67 1.35
N ARG A 190 25.44 2.88 0.30
CA ARG A 190 26.44 3.95 0.28
C ARG A 190 25.77 5.32 0.27
N SER A 191 26.28 6.23 1.09
CA SER A 191 25.96 7.66 0.92
C SER A 191 26.61 8.20 -0.35
N SER A 192 26.10 9.32 -0.82
CA SER A 192 26.61 10.01 -2.00
C SER A 192 26.75 11.49 -1.68
N GLU A 193 27.98 12.01 -1.71
CA GLU A 193 28.25 13.44 -1.50
C GLU A 193 27.39 14.32 -2.43
N LYS A 194 27.17 13.87 -3.67
CA LYS A 194 26.27 14.55 -4.61
C LYS A 194 24.84 14.62 -4.07
N ASN A 195 24.32 13.53 -3.51
CA ASN A 195 22.97 13.50 -2.95
C ASN A 195 22.88 14.30 -1.65
N GLU A 196 23.95 14.34 -0.86
CA GLU A 196 24.04 15.14 0.38
C GLU A 196 23.97 16.66 0.09
N GLN A 197 24.36 17.08 -1.11
CA GLN A 197 24.30 18.48 -1.56
C GLN A 197 22.98 18.83 -2.25
N TYR A 198 21.95 17.99 -2.17
CA TYR A 198 20.68 18.23 -2.84
C TYR A 198 20.00 19.52 -2.35
N VAL A 199 19.74 20.45 -3.29
CA VAL A 199 18.98 21.66 -3.04
C VAL A 199 17.64 21.58 -3.76
N ARG A 200 16.54 21.45 -3.00
CA ARG A 200 15.20 21.38 -3.58
C ARG A 200 14.91 22.64 -4.40
N TYR A 201 14.46 22.44 -5.64
CA TYR A 201 14.19 23.50 -6.64
C TYR A 201 15.40 24.32 -7.13
N GLY A 202 16.64 23.91 -6.82
CA GLY A 202 17.84 24.62 -7.29
C GLY A 202 17.90 24.77 -8.82
N ASP A 203 17.66 23.69 -9.55
CA ASP A 203 17.72 23.67 -11.03
C ASP A 203 16.60 24.50 -11.68
N PHE A 204 15.37 24.44 -11.14
CA PHE A 204 14.26 25.28 -11.60
C PHE A 204 14.55 26.77 -11.39
N ARG A 205 15.15 27.13 -10.25
CA ARG A 205 15.57 28.51 -9.98
C ARG A 205 16.69 28.97 -10.92
N ALA A 206 17.63 28.09 -11.25
CA ALA A 206 18.75 28.41 -12.14
C ALA A 206 18.31 28.60 -13.60
N ASP A 207 17.42 27.73 -14.10
CA ASP A 207 16.87 27.82 -15.45
C ASP A 207 15.43 27.23 -15.49
N PRO A 208 14.39 28.06 -15.37
CA PRO A 208 13.00 27.60 -15.33
C PRO A 208 12.45 27.20 -16.69
N VAL A 209 13.13 27.53 -17.80
CA VAL A 209 12.71 27.11 -19.15
C VAL A 209 13.20 25.69 -19.41
N LYS A 210 14.46 25.41 -19.07
CA LYS A 210 15.05 24.07 -19.22
C LYS A 210 14.52 23.08 -18.18
N ASN A 211 14.28 23.53 -16.95
CA ASN A 211 13.85 22.68 -15.83
C ASN A 211 12.41 23.00 -15.40
N ALA A 212 11.50 23.16 -16.37
CA ALA A 212 10.10 23.47 -16.14
C ALA A 212 9.42 22.47 -15.18
N LEU A 213 8.50 22.98 -14.35
CA LEU A 213 7.70 22.15 -13.43
C LEU A 213 6.63 21.35 -14.19
N GLY A 214 6.13 20.27 -13.59
CA GLY A 214 5.08 19.40 -14.16
C GLY A 214 3.67 20.02 -14.23
N THR A 215 3.56 21.34 -14.22
CA THR A 215 2.30 22.09 -14.37
C THR A 215 2.04 22.45 -15.83
N PRO A 216 0.79 22.73 -16.25
CA PRO A 216 0.48 23.17 -17.62
C PRO A 216 1.32 24.34 -18.14
N SER A 217 1.65 25.31 -17.29
CA SER A 217 2.48 26.47 -17.65
C SER A 217 3.99 26.27 -17.53
N GLY A 218 4.43 25.12 -16.99
CA GLY A 218 5.83 24.89 -16.60
C GLY A 218 6.31 25.68 -15.37
N LYS A 219 5.42 26.38 -14.65
CA LYS A 219 5.73 27.30 -13.54
C LYS A 219 4.88 27.02 -12.30
N ILE A 220 5.17 27.73 -11.20
CA ILE A 220 4.28 27.74 -10.05
C ILE A 220 3.00 28.49 -10.42
N GLU A 221 1.87 27.78 -10.45
CA GLU A 221 0.56 28.35 -10.79
C GLU A 221 -0.13 28.88 -9.53
N ILE A 222 -0.03 30.21 -9.31
CA ILE A 222 -0.83 30.90 -8.27
C ILE A 222 -2.33 30.82 -8.60
N TYR A 223 -2.65 30.84 -9.91
CA TYR A 223 -3.99 30.63 -10.44
C TYR A 223 -3.96 29.44 -11.40
N SER A 224 -4.82 28.44 -11.17
CA SER A 224 -4.89 27.24 -12.01
C SER A 224 -6.13 27.25 -12.90
N LYS A 225 -5.92 27.42 -14.22
CA LYS A 225 -6.98 27.28 -15.24
C LYS A 225 -7.57 25.87 -15.30
N THR A 226 -6.81 24.87 -14.87
CA THR A 226 -7.30 23.49 -14.78
C THR A 226 -8.38 23.40 -13.71
N LEU A 227 -8.13 23.95 -12.51
CA LEU A 227 -9.12 23.97 -11.44
C LEU A 227 -10.32 24.86 -11.76
N GLU A 228 -10.09 26.03 -12.39
CA GLU A 228 -11.18 26.91 -12.88
C GLU A 228 -12.17 26.14 -13.75
N LYS A 229 -11.68 25.33 -14.70
CA LYS A 229 -12.51 24.54 -15.61
C LYS A 229 -13.35 23.48 -14.93
N PHE A 230 -13.02 23.06 -13.71
CA PHE A 230 -13.81 22.06 -13.01
C PHE A 230 -15.14 22.60 -12.51
N GLY A 231 -15.27 23.93 -12.32
CA GLY A 231 -16.56 24.61 -12.13
C GLY A 231 -17.34 24.21 -10.88
N TYR A 232 -16.70 23.63 -9.87
CA TYR A 232 -17.29 23.35 -8.56
C TYR A 232 -17.01 24.46 -7.54
#